data_AF-A0A9R1S7A3-F1
#
_entry.id   AF-A0A9R1S7A3-F1
#
_cell.length_a   1.000
_cell.length_b   1.000
_cell.length_c   1.000
_cell.angle_alpha   90.00
_cell.angle_beta   90.00
_cell.angle_gamma   90.00
#
_symmetry.space_group_name_H-M   'P 1'
#
loop_
_entity.id
_entity.type
_entity.pdbx_description
1 polymer ?
#
loop_
_entity_poly.entity_id
_entity_poly.type
_entity_poly.pdbx_seq_one_letter_code
_entity_poly.pdbx_strand_id
1 'polypeptide(L)'
;MGSLEARYRPAGAADDTAKRRTQKSKSFKEVEKFDVFVLEKSSGCKFRSLQLLLFAIMSAAFLTLLYTPSVYEHQLQSNSRFVNVGWIWDKTIPDPRYVSTMPVQWDDVYKTIESLNGGEQKLKVGLLNFNSTEFGSWTQLLPESEFSIIRLEHANESITWQTLYPEWIDEEEETEIPSCPSLPEPNFPRGTHFDVIAVKLPCTRVGGWSRDVARLHLQLSAAKLAVTAARGNRGVHVMFVTECFPLPNLFSCKNLKKHEGNAWLYRPDSKALKEKLRLPIGSCELAVPLKAKCKLITISAVFNVSA
;
A
#
# COMPACT_ATOMS: atom_id res chain seq x y z
N MET A 1 7.23 55.90 42.43
CA MET A 1 7.23 57.38 42.29
C MET A 1 7.49 57.67 40.82
N GLY A 2 6.86 58.62 40.13
CA GLY A 2 6.07 59.77 40.58
C GLY A 2 6.95 61.04 40.66
N SER A 3 6.52 62.23 40.21
CA SER A 3 5.22 62.60 39.63
C SER A 3 5.24 64.00 38.98
N LEU A 4 4.31 64.23 38.02
CA LEU A 4 3.64 65.52 37.67
C LEU A 4 4.52 66.72 37.18
N GLU A 5 4.32 67.28 35.98
CA GLU A 5 3.29 68.26 35.52
C GLU A 5 3.86 69.73 35.55
N ALA A 6 3.50 70.75 34.75
CA ALA A 6 2.33 71.09 33.91
C ALA A 6 2.70 71.74 32.54
N ARG A 7 1.99 71.44 31.43
CA ARG A 7 0.84 72.15 30.80
C ARG A 7 1.00 73.67 30.49
N TYR A 8 0.77 74.06 29.22
CA TYR A 8 -0.29 74.96 28.69
C TYR A 8 -0.06 75.13 27.15
N ARG A 9 -0.91 74.57 26.25
CA ARG A 9 -2.09 75.15 25.52
C ARG A 9 -1.76 76.12 24.36
N PRO A 10 -2.55 76.18 23.25
CA PRO A 10 -3.62 75.28 22.73
C PRO A 10 -3.02 74.24 21.72
N ALA A 11 -3.60 73.67 20.65
CA ALA A 11 -4.93 73.56 19.97
C ALA A 11 -4.99 72.15 19.27
N GLY A 12 -6.01 71.65 18.54
CA GLY A 12 -7.36 72.10 18.14
C GLY A 12 -7.48 72.47 16.63
N ALA A 13 -8.39 71.92 15.80
CA ALA A 13 -9.32 70.77 15.95
C ALA A 13 -9.79 70.24 14.55
N ALA A 14 -10.44 69.06 14.48
CA ALA A 14 -11.02 68.48 13.25
C ALA A 14 -12.24 67.57 13.54
N ASP A 15 -13.22 67.56 12.61
CA ASP A 15 -14.62 67.12 12.75
C ASP A 15 -15.13 66.44 11.44
N ASP A 16 -16.17 65.58 11.37
CA ASP A 16 -16.88 64.75 12.38
C ASP A 16 -17.80 63.66 11.72
N THR A 17 -18.30 62.69 12.50
CA THR A 17 -19.53 61.85 12.35
C THR A 17 -19.83 60.98 11.09
N ALA A 18 -19.57 59.66 11.24
CA ALA A 18 -20.53 58.54 11.37
C ALA A 18 -21.78 58.29 10.44
N LYS A 19 -22.04 56.96 10.22
CA LYS A 19 -23.33 56.18 10.27
C LYS A 19 -23.74 55.39 8.98
N ARG A 20 -24.61 54.37 9.14
CA ARG A 20 -24.92 53.25 8.19
C ARG A 20 -26.19 53.49 7.31
N ARG A 21 -26.26 52.86 6.11
CA ARG A 21 -27.11 51.65 5.76
C ARG A 21 -27.76 51.64 4.34
N THR A 22 -27.58 50.54 3.56
CA THR A 22 -28.45 49.97 2.45
C THR A 22 -28.78 50.83 1.19
N GLN A 23 -29.28 50.33 0.02
CA GLN A 23 -29.16 49.06 -0.75
C GLN A 23 -30.02 49.15 -2.06
N LYS A 24 -29.57 48.58 -3.21
CA LYS A 24 -30.33 48.35 -4.49
C LYS A 24 -30.77 49.63 -5.26
N SER A 25 -31.13 49.64 -6.57
CA SER A 25 -30.99 48.68 -7.70
C SER A 25 -31.42 49.29 -9.07
N LYS A 26 -30.92 48.73 -10.19
CA LYS A 26 -31.49 48.72 -11.58
C LYS A 26 -31.62 50.10 -12.30
N SER A 27 -31.08 50.33 -13.51
CA SER A 27 -31.20 49.66 -14.84
C SER A 27 -32.40 50.15 -15.67
N PHE A 28 -32.18 50.58 -16.93
CA PHE A 28 -32.97 50.23 -18.15
C PHE A 28 -32.44 50.88 -19.46
N LYS A 29 -32.56 50.14 -20.60
CA LYS A 29 -32.62 50.61 -22.02
C LYS A 29 -31.37 51.34 -22.64
N GLU A 30 -31.14 51.41 -23.97
CA GLU A 30 -31.60 50.69 -25.20
C GLU A 30 -30.81 51.20 -26.44
N VAL A 31 -31.19 50.73 -27.66
CA VAL A 31 -30.97 51.32 -29.01
C VAL A 31 -29.84 50.73 -29.87
N GLU A 32 -30.27 49.92 -30.86
CA GLU A 32 -29.94 49.86 -32.30
C GLU A 32 -28.48 50.13 -32.79
N LYS A 33 -27.82 49.22 -33.52
CA LYS A 33 -28.10 48.56 -34.83
C LYS A 33 -27.73 49.43 -36.04
N PHE A 34 -26.71 48.98 -36.77
CA PHE A 34 -26.48 49.29 -38.19
C PHE A 34 -26.02 48.03 -38.92
N ASP A 35 -26.42 47.87 -40.19
CA ASP A 35 -26.16 46.70 -41.05
C ASP A 35 -26.34 47.13 -42.53
N VAL A 36 -26.13 46.21 -43.47
CA VAL A 36 -26.40 46.25 -44.92
C VAL A 36 -25.24 46.68 -45.84
N PHE A 37 -24.47 45.65 -46.24
CA PHE A 37 -24.03 45.32 -47.60
C PHE A 37 -23.49 46.41 -48.57
N VAL A 38 -22.24 46.19 -48.99
CA VAL A 38 -21.90 46.10 -50.42
C VAL A 38 -21.17 44.78 -50.68
N LEU A 39 -21.58 44.06 -51.72
CA LEU A 39 -21.02 42.76 -52.15
C LEU A 39 -20.60 42.89 -53.62
N GLU A 40 -19.32 42.68 -53.94
CA GLU A 40 -18.89 41.81 -55.06
C GLU A 40 -17.35 41.59 -55.16
N LYS A 41 -16.94 40.34 -54.89
CA LYS A 41 -16.32 39.42 -55.89
C LYS A 41 -14.81 39.46 -56.24
N SER A 42 -14.33 38.25 -56.58
CA SER A 42 -13.00 37.87 -57.05
C SER A 42 -11.89 37.86 -55.96
N SER A 43 -10.95 36.91 -55.88
CA SER A 43 -10.71 35.72 -56.72
C SER A 43 -10.45 34.45 -55.88
N GLY A 44 -11.23 33.40 -56.13
CA GLY A 44 -11.30 32.18 -55.30
C GLY A 44 -10.15 31.16 -55.43
N CYS A 45 -8.90 31.60 -55.63
CA CYS A 45 -7.78 30.69 -55.89
C CYS A 45 -7.08 30.17 -54.62
N LYS A 46 -7.00 30.96 -53.54
CA LYS A 46 -6.26 30.61 -52.31
C LYS A 46 -6.89 29.46 -51.49
N PHE A 47 -8.20 29.26 -51.56
CA PHE A 47 -8.88 28.28 -50.70
C PHE A 47 -8.61 26.84 -51.14
N ARG A 48 -8.53 26.57 -52.45
CA ARG A 48 -8.18 25.24 -52.97
C ARG A 48 -6.73 24.86 -52.69
N SER A 49 -5.77 25.79 -52.80
CA SER A 49 -4.38 25.49 -52.45
C SER A 49 -4.20 25.24 -50.94
N LEU A 50 -4.93 25.97 -50.09
CA LEU A 50 -4.96 25.70 -48.65
C LEU A 50 -5.57 24.33 -48.32
N GLN A 51 -6.69 23.95 -48.96
CA GLN A 51 -7.27 22.61 -48.79
C GLN A 51 -6.32 21.51 -49.26
N LEU A 52 -5.66 21.67 -50.42
CA LEU A 52 -4.66 20.71 -50.91
C LEU A 52 -3.45 20.61 -49.96
N LEU A 53 -2.98 21.72 -49.40
CA LEU A 53 -1.92 21.74 -48.39
C LEU A 53 -2.34 21.00 -47.11
N LEU A 54 -3.56 21.23 -46.62
CA LEU A 54 -4.11 20.53 -45.45
C LEU A 54 -4.28 19.03 -45.71
N PHE A 55 -4.79 18.63 -46.89
CA PHE A 55 -4.86 17.22 -47.28
C PHE A 55 -3.46 16.59 -47.42
N ALA A 56 -2.45 17.32 -47.91
CA ALA A 56 -1.07 16.86 -47.99
C ALA A 56 -0.42 16.73 -46.60
N ILE A 57 -0.70 17.63 -45.66
CA ILE A 57 -0.24 17.53 -44.27
C ILE A 57 -0.91 16.35 -43.57
N MET A 58 -2.23 16.17 -43.74
CA MET A 58 -2.96 15.05 -43.14
C MET A 58 -2.56 13.70 -43.76
N SER A 59 -2.32 13.63 -45.07
CA SER A 59 -1.84 12.41 -45.71
C SER A 59 -0.37 12.12 -45.36
N ALA A 60 0.49 13.14 -45.25
CA ALA A 60 1.85 12.97 -44.76
C ALA A 60 1.88 12.51 -43.30
N ALA A 61 1.01 13.05 -42.43
CA ALA A 61 0.87 12.60 -41.04
C ALA A 61 0.35 11.16 -40.96
N PHE A 62 -0.68 10.81 -41.74
CA PHE A 62 -1.22 9.45 -41.82
C PHE A 62 -0.21 8.44 -42.38
N LEU A 63 0.53 8.81 -43.44
CA LEU A 63 1.64 8.02 -43.96
C LEU A 63 2.78 7.93 -42.94
N THR A 64 3.09 8.98 -42.18
CA THR A 64 4.06 8.89 -41.07
C THR A 64 3.56 7.94 -39.99
N LEU A 65 2.26 7.85 -39.74
CA LEU A 65 1.64 6.88 -38.81
C LEU A 65 1.65 5.43 -39.34
N LEU A 66 1.71 5.23 -40.66
CA LEU A 66 1.80 3.92 -41.31
C LEU A 66 3.24 3.47 -41.65
N TYR A 67 4.16 4.40 -41.83
CA TYR A 67 5.55 4.18 -42.28
C TYR A 67 6.59 4.62 -41.25
N THR A 68 6.20 5.18 -40.10
CA THR A 68 7.03 4.98 -38.91
C THR A 68 7.13 3.47 -38.69
N PRO A 69 8.33 2.91 -38.49
CA PRO A 69 8.42 1.68 -37.76
C PRO A 69 7.94 2.01 -36.34
N SER A 70 6.66 1.80 -36.07
CA SER A 70 6.27 1.29 -34.77
C SER A 70 7.21 0.13 -34.51
N VAL A 71 8.07 0.25 -33.49
CA VAL A 71 8.95 -0.83 -33.06
C VAL A 71 8.02 -1.92 -32.55
N TYR A 72 7.61 -2.79 -33.48
CA TYR A 72 6.83 -3.98 -33.21
C TYR A 72 7.75 -4.90 -32.41
N GLU A 73 7.70 -4.69 -31.10
CA GLU A 73 8.00 -5.67 -30.08
C GLU A 73 7.48 -7.02 -30.59
N HIS A 74 8.40 -7.91 -30.95
CA HIS A 74 8.09 -9.05 -31.79
C HIS A 74 7.34 -10.09 -30.94
N GLN A 75 6.02 -9.93 -30.86
CA GLN A 75 5.12 -10.67 -29.95
C GLN A 75 4.91 -12.12 -30.40
N LEU A 76 6.00 -12.87 -30.51
CA LEU A 76 6.03 -14.32 -30.67
C LEU A 76 5.65 -14.98 -29.33
N GLN A 77 4.35 -15.03 -29.08
CA GLN A 77 3.65 -16.07 -28.31
C GLN A 77 4.39 -16.62 -27.07
N SER A 78 4.51 -15.80 -26.02
CA SER A 78 4.70 -16.30 -24.65
C SER A 78 3.73 -15.60 -23.70
N ASN A 79 2.89 -16.39 -23.00
CA ASN A 79 1.76 -15.90 -22.22
C ASN A 79 2.17 -15.51 -20.79
N SER A 80 2.59 -14.25 -20.58
CA SER A 80 2.62 -13.69 -19.22
C SER A 80 2.52 -12.15 -19.14
N ARG A 81 1.35 -11.69 -18.68
CA ARG A 81 1.14 -10.49 -17.84
C ARG A 81 1.75 -9.17 -18.32
N PHE A 82 0.98 -8.42 -19.11
CA PHE A 82 0.96 -6.96 -18.98
C PHE A 82 0.72 -6.58 -17.51
N VAL A 83 1.59 -5.76 -16.91
CA VAL A 83 1.44 -5.27 -15.53
C VAL A 83 0.27 -4.29 -15.43
N ASN A 84 -0.48 -4.35 -14.33
CA ASN A 84 -1.71 -3.57 -14.16
C ASN A 84 -1.42 -2.11 -13.78
N VAL A 85 -1.13 -1.29 -14.80
CA VAL A 85 -0.76 0.14 -14.68
C VAL A 85 -1.76 0.98 -13.87
N GLY A 86 -3.00 0.51 -13.68
CA GLY A 86 -4.01 1.16 -12.85
C GLY A 86 -3.60 1.41 -11.38
N TRP A 87 -2.57 0.73 -10.86
CA TRP A 87 -2.09 0.98 -9.48
C TRP A 87 -1.34 2.30 -9.28
N ILE A 88 -0.87 2.97 -10.35
CA ILE A 88 -0.01 4.17 -10.24
C ILE A 88 -0.79 5.39 -9.68
N TRP A 89 -2.12 5.34 -9.75
CA TRP A 89 -3.01 6.44 -9.36
C TRP A 89 -3.72 6.21 -8.02
N ASP A 90 -3.42 5.09 -7.34
CA ASP A 90 -4.02 4.69 -6.08
C ASP A 90 -3.37 5.48 -4.92
N LYS A 91 -3.85 6.72 -4.74
CA LYS A 91 -3.14 7.79 -4.03
C LYS A 91 -3.27 7.73 -2.51
N THR A 92 -3.23 6.52 -1.94
CA THR A 92 -3.18 6.29 -0.49
C THR A 92 -1.90 6.93 0.05
N ILE A 93 -2.04 7.84 1.02
CA ILE A 93 -0.88 8.45 1.69
C ILE A 93 -0.14 7.33 2.43
N PRO A 94 1.18 7.14 2.23
CA PRO A 94 1.93 6.10 2.93
C PRO A 94 1.88 6.34 4.44
N ASP A 95 1.43 5.33 5.19
CA ASP A 95 1.44 5.38 6.66
C ASP A 95 2.92 5.34 7.12
N PRO A 96 3.40 6.38 7.85
CA PRO A 96 4.80 6.46 8.24
C PRO A 96 5.25 5.29 9.14
N ARG A 97 4.32 4.58 9.80
CA ARG A 97 4.63 3.37 10.58
C ARG A 97 5.19 2.24 9.72
N TYR A 98 4.80 2.15 8.44
CA TYR A 98 5.19 1.06 7.53
C TYR A 98 6.45 1.39 6.72
N VAL A 99 6.81 2.68 6.61
CA VAL A 99 7.93 3.16 5.79
C VAL A 99 9.29 2.75 6.40
N SER A 100 10.03 1.93 5.66
CA SER A 100 11.41 1.57 6.01
C SER A 100 12.41 2.54 5.35
N THR A 101 13.01 3.41 6.17
CA THR A 101 14.01 4.42 5.77
C THR A 101 15.37 3.84 5.35
N MET A 102 15.63 2.58 5.71
CA MET A 102 16.85 1.85 5.33
C MET A 102 16.88 1.57 3.81
N PRO A 103 17.99 1.85 3.09
CA PRO A 103 18.15 1.43 1.71
C PRO A 103 18.35 -0.09 1.60
N VAL A 104 17.85 -0.68 0.52
CA VAL A 104 18.07 -2.10 0.21
C VAL A 104 19.51 -2.32 -0.26
N GLN A 105 20.21 -3.30 0.33
CA GLN A 105 21.54 -3.72 -0.14
C GLN A 105 21.37 -4.83 -1.17
N TRP A 106 21.34 -4.46 -2.45
CA TRP A 106 20.97 -5.37 -3.54
C TRP A 106 21.94 -6.54 -3.72
N ASP A 107 23.24 -6.34 -3.46
CA ASP A 107 24.24 -7.41 -3.49
C ASP A 107 23.96 -8.49 -2.43
N ASP A 108 23.51 -8.09 -1.24
CA ASP A 108 23.20 -9.01 -0.15
C ASP A 108 21.87 -9.74 -0.40
N VAL A 109 20.88 -9.05 -0.98
CA VAL A 109 19.65 -9.66 -1.50
C VAL A 109 19.95 -10.68 -2.61
N TYR A 110 20.88 -10.36 -3.52
CA TYR A 110 21.32 -11.26 -4.59
C TYR A 110 21.97 -12.53 -4.01
N LYS A 111 23.07 -12.39 -3.25
CA LYS A 111 23.77 -13.51 -2.58
C LYS A 111 22.80 -14.38 -1.78
N THR A 112 21.80 -13.75 -1.14
CA THR A 112 20.78 -14.43 -0.35
C THR A 112 19.88 -15.31 -1.22
N ILE A 113 19.32 -14.79 -2.31
CA ILE A 113 18.39 -15.54 -3.18
C ILE A 113 19.11 -16.48 -4.16
N GLU A 114 20.33 -16.17 -4.58
CA GLU A 114 21.20 -17.05 -5.37
C GLU A 114 21.32 -18.44 -4.73
N SER A 115 21.34 -18.54 -3.40
CA SER A 115 21.35 -19.82 -2.66
C SER A 115 20.11 -20.71 -2.85
N LEU A 116 19.04 -20.18 -3.45
CA LEU A 116 17.85 -20.93 -3.88
C LEU A 116 17.91 -21.33 -5.37
N ASN A 117 18.65 -20.57 -6.18
CA ASN A 117 18.78 -20.77 -7.63
C ASN A 117 19.84 -21.82 -7.95
N GLY A 118 19.62 -23.05 -7.47
CA GLY A 118 20.47 -24.23 -7.76
C GLY A 118 20.33 -24.72 -9.20
N GLY A 119 20.55 -23.84 -10.17
CA GLY A 119 20.18 -23.96 -11.58
C GLY A 119 19.28 -22.80 -12.03
N GLU A 120 18.99 -22.73 -13.34
CA GLU A 120 18.27 -21.65 -14.05
C GLU A 120 16.75 -21.62 -13.74
N GLN A 121 16.40 -21.67 -12.46
CA GLN A 121 15.02 -21.86 -12.00
C GLN A 121 14.31 -20.52 -11.79
N LYS A 122 13.49 -20.13 -12.77
CA LYS A 122 12.66 -18.91 -12.76
C LYS A 122 11.76 -18.88 -11.52
N LEU A 123 12.07 -18.02 -10.55
CA LEU A 123 11.32 -17.92 -9.29
C LEU A 123 10.00 -17.16 -9.46
N LYS A 124 9.02 -17.45 -8.62
CA LYS A 124 7.84 -16.60 -8.41
C LYS A 124 7.99 -15.84 -7.10
N VAL A 125 8.23 -14.53 -7.19
CA VAL A 125 8.55 -13.67 -6.04
C VAL A 125 7.36 -12.76 -5.71
N GLY A 126 6.83 -12.93 -4.50
CA GLY A 126 5.86 -12.02 -3.91
C GLY A 126 6.57 -10.86 -3.21
N LEU A 127 6.25 -9.62 -3.58
CA LEU A 127 6.87 -8.41 -3.02
C LEU A 127 5.89 -7.65 -2.12
N LEU A 128 6.25 -7.50 -0.84
CA LEU A 128 5.45 -6.80 0.17
C LEU A 128 6.23 -5.61 0.76
N ASN A 129 5.58 -4.44 0.83
CA ASN A 129 6.12 -3.20 1.42
C ASN A 129 7.42 -2.65 0.80
N PHE A 130 7.69 -2.97 -0.47
CA PHE A 130 8.72 -2.30 -1.27
C PHE A 130 8.11 -1.10 -2.02
N ASN A 131 8.90 -0.06 -2.23
CA ASN A 131 8.49 1.10 -3.03
C ASN A 131 8.63 0.85 -4.56
N SER A 132 8.12 1.77 -5.37
CA SER A 132 8.10 1.63 -6.84
C SER A 132 9.49 1.57 -7.50
N THR A 133 10.50 2.22 -6.94
CA THR A 133 11.90 2.14 -7.43
C THR A 133 12.56 0.83 -7.04
N GLU A 134 12.25 0.31 -5.85
CA GLU A 134 12.70 -1.00 -5.38
C GLU A 134 12.08 -2.13 -6.20
N PHE A 135 10.83 -1.99 -6.65
CA PHE A 135 10.20 -2.93 -7.61
C PHE A 135 10.96 -3.01 -8.94
N GLY A 136 11.39 -1.86 -9.50
CA GLY A 136 12.22 -1.83 -10.70
C GLY A 136 13.57 -2.53 -10.50
N SER A 137 14.22 -2.26 -9.36
CA SER A 137 15.49 -2.88 -8.97
C SER A 137 15.38 -4.40 -8.83
N TRP A 138 14.30 -4.90 -8.20
CA TRP A 138 13.96 -6.33 -8.14
C TRP A 138 13.90 -6.98 -9.51
N THR A 139 13.21 -6.33 -10.45
CA THR A 139 13.02 -6.83 -11.82
C THR A 139 14.34 -6.85 -12.60
N GLN A 140 15.22 -5.87 -12.40
CA GLN A 140 16.56 -5.85 -12.98
C GLN A 140 17.48 -6.94 -12.39
N LEU A 141 17.31 -7.28 -11.11
CA LEU A 141 18.19 -8.20 -10.39
C LEU A 141 17.99 -9.68 -10.81
N LEU A 142 16.75 -10.07 -11.13
CA LEU A 142 16.39 -11.43 -11.53
C LEU A 142 15.45 -11.39 -12.74
N PRO A 143 15.95 -11.00 -13.94
CA PRO A 143 15.10 -10.65 -15.10
C PRO A 143 14.25 -11.81 -15.65
N GLU A 144 14.57 -13.06 -15.29
CA GLU A 144 13.78 -14.23 -15.69
C GLU A 144 12.68 -14.64 -14.70
N SER A 145 12.57 -13.97 -13.55
CA SER A 145 11.63 -14.33 -12.48
C SER A 145 10.30 -13.58 -12.57
N GLU A 146 9.21 -14.24 -12.16
CA GLU A 146 7.88 -13.62 -12.09
C GLU A 146 7.71 -12.83 -10.78
N PHE A 147 7.63 -11.50 -10.86
CA PHE A 147 7.31 -10.66 -9.71
C PHE A 147 5.81 -10.38 -9.57
N SER A 148 5.31 -10.34 -8.34
CA SER A 148 3.94 -9.88 -8.02
C SER A 148 3.96 -8.94 -6.82
N ILE A 149 3.40 -7.73 -6.99
CA ILE A 149 3.21 -6.79 -5.89
C ILE A 149 2.03 -7.27 -5.03
N ILE A 150 2.25 -7.43 -3.74
CA ILE A 150 1.24 -7.83 -2.77
C ILE A 150 0.78 -6.57 -2.04
N ARG A 151 -0.51 -6.24 -2.17
CA ARG A 151 -1.12 -5.11 -1.47
C ARG A 151 -1.45 -5.50 -0.03
N LEU A 152 -1.27 -4.57 0.89
CA LEU A 152 -1.69 -4.71 2.28
C LEU A 152 -2.18 -3.35 2.75
N GLU A 153 -3.45 -3.27 3.18
CA GLU A 153 -3.97 -2.04 3.78
C GLU A 153 -3.34 -1.82 5.15
N HIS A 154 -3.06 -0.58 5.51
CA HIS A 154 -2.47 -0.26 6.80
C HIS A 154 -3.45 -0.54 7.95
N ALA A 155 -2.94 -1.03 9.09
CA ALA A 155 -3.73 -1.14 10.32
C ALA A 155 -4.30 0.23 10.73
N ASN A 156 -5.46 0.25 11.39
CA ASN A 156 -6.05 1.52 11.87
C ASN A 156 -5.06 2.25 12.81
N GLU A 157 -5.08 3.59 12.82
CA GLU A 157 -4.29 4.42 13.73
C GLU A 157 -4.64 4.16 15.20
N SER A 158 -5.88 3.75 15.48
CA SER A 158 -6.32 3.32 16.82
C SER A 158 -5.68 2.01 17.31
N ILE A 159 -5.13 1.19 16.42
CA ILE A 159 -4.46 -0.07 16.81
C ILE A 159 -3.03 0.27 17.24
N THR A 160 -2.84 0.27 18.56
CA THR A 160 -1.57 0.47 19.26
C THR A 160 -1.01 -0.87 19.76
N TRP A 161 0.24 -0.87 20.24
CA TRP A 161 0.79 -2.07 20.88
C TRP A 161 -0.01 -2.44 22.13
N GLN A 162 -0.47 -1.46 22.91
CA GLN A 162 -1.25 -1.64 24.14
C GLN A 162 -2.64 -2.24 23.88
N THR A 163 -3.28 -1.93 22.74
CA THR A 163 -4.54 -2.58 22.34
C THR A 163 -4.36 -4.02 21.84
N LEU A 164 -3.14 -4.43 21.50
CA LEU A 164 -2.82 -5.81 21.11
C LEU A 164 -2.23 -6.62 22.29
N TYR A 165 -1.50 -5.96 23.17
CA TYR A 165 -0.84 -6.53 24.34
C TYR A 165 -1.11 -5.63 25.56
N PRO A 166 -2.34 -5.66 26.09
CA PRO A 166 -2.66 -4.99 27.35
C PRO A 166 -1.93 -5.64 28.52
N GLU A 167 -1.80 -4.91 29.63
CA GLU A 167 -1.15 -5.42 30.85
C GLU A 167 -2.04 -6.41 31.62
N TRP A 168 -3.36 -6.32 31.44
CA TRP A 168 -4.38 -7.16 32.08
C TRP A 168 -5.56 -7.39 31.12
N ILE A 169 -6.25 -8.53 31.29
CA ILE A 169 -7.55 -8.86 30.69
C ILE A 169 -8.42 -9.59 31.72
N ASP A 170 -9.72 -9.65 31.46
CA ASP A 170 -10.65 -10.55 32.17
C ASP A 170 -10.43 -12.00 31.68
N GLU A 171 -9.53 -12.74 32.34
CA GLU A 171 -9.25 -14.15 32.01
C GLU A 171 -10.40 -15.11 32.37
N GLU A 172 -11.33 -14.69 33.25
CA GLU A 172 -12.45 -15.50 33.73
C GLU A 172 -13.77 -15.21 32.96
N GLU A 173 -13.75 -14.23 32.06
CA GLU A 173 -14.89 -13.73 31.28
C GLU A 173 -16.11 -13.34 32.14
N GLU A 174 -15.89 -12.85 33.38
CA GLU A 174 -16.93 -12.48 34.33
C GLU A 174 -17.70 -11.22 33.90
N THR A 175 -16.98 -10.23 33.36
CA THR A 175 -17.48 -8.88 33.08
C THR A 175 -17.50 -8.56 31.59
N GLU A 176 -16.45 -8.92 30.86
CA GLU A 176 -16.37 -8.75 29.40
C GLU A 176 -15.70 -9.95 28.71
N ILE A 177 -15.87 -10.04 27.39
CA ILE A 177 -15.20 -11.08 26.59
C ILE A 177 -13.97 -10.42 25.95
N PRO A 178 -12.74 -10.77 26.36
CA PRO A 178 -11.52 -10.19 25.78
C PRO A 178 -11.43 -10.56 24.29
N SER A 179 -11.22 -9.55 23.45
CA SER A 179 -11.26 -9.65 21.99
C SER A 179 -10.24 -8.71 21.34
N CYS A 180 -9.48 -9.20 20.37
CA CYS A 180 -8.43 -8.42 19.71
C CYS A 180 -8.96 -7.62 18.51
N PRO A 181 -8.50 -6.37 18.28
CA PRO A 181 -8.81 -5.63 17.07
C PRO A 181 -8.17 -6.32 15.85
N SER A 182 -8.92 -6.49 14.77
CA SER A 182 -8.43 -7.16 13.57
C SER A 182 -7.44 -6.31 12.77
N LEU A 183 -6.40 -6.96 12.27
CA LEU A 183 -5.47 -6.39 11.29
C LEU A 183 -5.96 -6.74 9.86
N PRO A 184 -5.84 -5.83 8.87
CA PRO A 184 -6.18 -6.12 7.48
C PRO A 184 -5.44 -7.34 6.91
N GLU A 185 -6.05 -8.03 5.94
CA GLU A 185 -5.40 -9.17 5.27
C GLU A 185 -4.66 -8.73 4.00
N PRO A 186 -3.53 -9.37 3.65
CA PRO A 186 -2.85 -9.11 2.39
C PRO A 186 -3.73 -9.53 1.21
N ASN A 187 -3.86 -8.65 0.22
CA ASN A 187 -4.70 -8.87 -0.95
C ASN A 187 -3.87 -9.44 -2.11
N PHE A 188 -4.20 -10.67 -2.50
CA PHE A 188 -3.60 -11.40 -3.62
C PHE A 188 -4.62 -12.39 -4.22
N PRO A 189 -4.51 -12.77 -5.51
CA PRO A 189 -5.45 -13.71 -6.12
C PRO A 189 -5.36 -15.11 -5.48
N ARG A 190 -6.51 -15.70 -5.13
CA ARG A 190 -6.57 -17.07 -4.58
C ARG A 190 -5.96 -18.07 -5.57
N GLY A 191 -5.09 -18.95 -5.06
CA GLY A 191 -4.35 -19.90 -5.89
C GLY A 191 -3.03 -19.38 -6.47
N THR A 192 -2.65 -18.12 -6.19
CA THR A 192 -1.29 -17.63 -6.49
C THR A 192 -0.25 -18.42 -5.69
N HIS A 193 0.87 -18.74 -6.32
CA HIS A 193 1.99 -19.49 -5.76
C HIS A 193 3.26 -18.64 -5.78
N PHE A 194 4.02 -18.69 -4.70
CA PHE A 194 5.31 -18.03 -4.57
C PHE A 194 6.38 -19.03 -4.12
N ASP A 195 7.59 -18.90 -4.67
CA ASP A 195 8.78 -19.62 -4.20
C ASP A 195 9.50 -18.82 -3.11
N VAL A 196 9.40 -17.49 -3.19
CA VAL A 196 9.92 -16.50 -2.23
C VAL A 196 8.86 -15.41 -2.00
N ILE A 197 8.62 -15.06 -0.74
CA ILE A 197 7.92 -13.84 -0.33
C ILE A 197 8.96 -12.91 0.27
N ALA A 198 9.33 -11.85 -0.43
CA ALA A 198 10.23 -10.82 0.07
C ALA A 198 9.43 -9.69 0.73
N VAL A 199 9.91 -9.22 1.88
CA VAL A 199 9.22 -8.22 2.70
C VAL A 199 10.22 -7.20 3.24
N LYS A 200 10.05 -5.92 2.93
CA LYS A 200 10.80 -4.85 3.57
C LYS A 200 10.13 -4.49 4.90
N LEU A 201 10.88 -4.50 6.01
CA LEU A 201 10.32 -4.14 7.33
C LEU A 201 10.84 -2.78 7.82
N PRO A 202 9.99 -1.95 8.44
CA PRO A 202 10.44 -0.81 9.22
C PRO A 202 11.28 -1.30 10.41
N CYS A 203 12.26 -0.49 10.82
CA CYS A 203 13.17 -0.77 11.92
C CYS A 203 13.59 0.57 12.55
N THR A 204 13.14 0.83 13.77
CA THR A 204 13.50 2.00 14.55
C THR A 204 14.70 1.66 15.45
N ARG A 205 15.82 2.39 15.30
CA ARG A 205 17.01 2.16 16.15
C ARG A 205 16.85 2.72 17.58
N VAL A 206 15.88 3.61 17.79
CA VAL A 206 15.39 3.97 19.13
C VAL A 206 14.59 2.80 19.72
N GLY A 207 14.69 2.59 21.03
CA GLY A 207 14.08 1.44 21.71
C GLY A 207 12.57 1.35 21.49
N GLY A 208 12.07 0.13 21.26
CA GLY A 208 10.65 -0.13 21.00
C GLY A 208 10.35 -0.86 19.68
N TRP A 209 11.32 -1.07 18.78
CA TRP A 209 11.11 -1.75 17.49
C TRP A 209 10.49 -3.16 17.60
N SER A 210 10.64 -3.84 18.73
CA SER A 210 10.04 -5.16 19.02
C SER A 210 8.57 -5.07 19.45
N ARG A 211 8.09 -3.87 19.77
CA ARG A 211 6.71 -3.51 20.14
C ARG A 211 6.05 -2.62 19.08
N ASP A 212 6.37 -2.84 17.81
CA ASP A 212 5.85 -2.06 16.69
C ASP A 212 4.72 -2.80 15.93
N VAL A 213 3.58 -2.12 15.76
CA VAL A 213 2.36 -2.69 15.15
C VAL A 213 2.52 -2.94 13.65
N ALA A 214 3.15 -2.03 12.91
CA ALA A 214 3.34 -2.18 11.46
C ALA A 214 4.32 -3.31 11.14
N ARG A 215 5.41 -3.39 11.91
CA ARG A 215 6.40 -4.46 11.84
C ARG A 215 5.80 -5.82 12.23
N LEU A 216 4.95 -5.89 13.25
CA LEU A 216 4.20 -7.10 13.61
C LEU A 216 3.25 -7.50 12.47
N HIS A 217 2.46 -6.54 11.98
CA HIS A 217 1.47 -6.76 10.93
C HIS A 217 2.09 -7.28 9.64
N LEU A 218 3.16 -6.66 9.14
CA LEU A 218 3.88 -7.10 7.94
C LEU A 218 4.40 -8.53 8.06
N GLN A 219 4.83 -8.95 9.25
CA GLN A 219 5.34 -10.31 9.49
C GLN A 219 4.21 -11.34 9.67
N LEU A 220 3.08 -10.96 10.25
CA LEU A 220 1.86 -11.78 10.26
C LEU A 220 1.34 -11.99 8.82
N SER A 221 1.27 -10.93 8.02
CA SER A 221 0.88 -11.01 6.61
C SER A 221 1.85 -11.86 5.79
N ALA A 222 3.17 -11.71 5.99
CA ALA A 222 4.19 -12.58 5.41
C ALA A 222 3.99 -14.06 5.77
N ALA A 223 3.67 -14.35 7.04
CA ALA A 223 3.40 -15.70 7.51
C ALA A 223 2.12 -16.30 6.90
N LYS A 224 1.03 -15.52 6.83
CA LYS A 224 -0.23 -15.92 6.19
C LYS A 224 -0.03 -16.20 4.70
N LEU A 225 0.72 -15.35 3.99
CA LEU A 225 1.11 -15.57 2.60
C LEU A 225 1.92 -16.86 2.44
N ALA A 226 2.90 -17.13 3.30
CA ALA A 226 3.73 -18.33 3.23
C ALA A 226 2.93 -19.63 3.48
N VAL A 227 1.88 -19.57 4.30
CA VAL A 227 0.98 -20.71 4.55
C VAL A 227 -0.05 -20.90 3.42
N THR A 228 -0.53 -19.82 2.80
CA THR A 228 -1.58 -19.86 1.77
C THR A 228 -1.07 -20.09 0.34
N ALA A 229 0.16 -19.65 0.03
CA ALA A 229 0.81 -19.88 -1.26
C ALA A 229 1.58 -21.21 -1.35
N ALA A 230 1.76 -21.93 -0.23
CA ALA A 230 2.44 -23.22 -0.18
C ALA A 230 1.65 -24.32 -0.95
N ARG A 231 2.35 -25.10 -1.78
CA ARG A 231 1.72 -26.12 -2.64
C ARG A 231 2.18 -27.53 -2.27
N GLY A 232 1.33 -28.24 -1.54
CA GLY A 232 1.65 -29.57 -1.01
C GLY A 232 2.88 -29.51 -0.11
N ASN A 233 3.89 -30.34 -0.38
CA ASN A 233 5.14 -30.35 0.39
C ASN A 233 6.16 -29.28 -0.07
N ARG A 234 5.86 -28.47 -1.10
CA ARG A 234 6.68 -27.30 -1.45
C ARG A 234 6.33 -26.12 -0.55
N GLY A 235 7.09 -25.98 0.54
CA GLY A 235 7.07 -24.80 1.40
C GLY A 235 7.75 -23.59 0.77
N VAL A 236 7.17 -22.41 0.99
CA VAL A 236 7.60 -21.10 0.49
C VAL A 236 8.73 -20.55 1.35
N HIS A 237 9.68 -19.81 0.76
CA HIS A 237 10.68 -19.05 1.51
C HIS A 237 10.16 -17.65 1.86
N VAL A 238 10.55 -17.12 3.02
CA VAL A 238 10.25 -15.74 3.40
C VAL A 238 11.56 -14.99 3.62
N MET A 239 11.75 -13.90 2.89
CA MET A 239 12.95 -13.08 2.98
C MET A 239 12.60 -11.71 3.58
N PHE A 240 13.25 -11.33 4.68
CA PHE A 240 13.10 -10.01 5.29
C PHE A 240 14.27 -9.10 4.95
N VAL A 241 13.98 -7.88 4.51
CA VAL A 241 14.97 -6.82 4.26
C VAL A 241 14.88 -5.79 5.38
N THR A 242 15.75 -5.90 6.38
CA THR A 242 15.69 -5.13 7.64
C THR A 242 16.94 -5.28 8.51
N GLU A 243 17.29 -4.25 9.30
CA GLU A 243 18.39 -4.31 10.29
C GLU A 243 17.98 -4.95 11.62
N CYS A 244 16.69 -4.87 11.96
CA CYS A 244 16.12 -5.40 13.20
C CYS A 244 15.80 -6.89 13.04
N PHE A 245 15.99 -7.72 14.08
CA PHE A 245 15.66 -9.15 14.03
C PHE A 245 14.17 -9.42 13.70
N PRO A 246 13.85 -10.32 12.75
CA PRO A 246 12.50 -10.82 12.54
C PRO A 246 11.95 -11.56 13.78
N LEU A 247 10.63 -11.58 13.96
CA LEU A 247 9.94 -12.10 15.14
C LEU A 247 10.25 -13.60 15.36
N PRO A 248 11.01 -13.98 16.42
CA PRO A 248 11.48 -15.36 16.58
C PRO A 248 10.35 -16.38 16.80
N ASN A 249 9.16 -15.94 17.20
CA ASN A 249 7.99 -16.80 17.35
C ASN A 249 7.50 -17.32 15.97
N LEU A 250 7.40 -16.45 14.96
CA LEU A 250 7.02 -16.83 13.60
C LEU A 250 8.22 -17.37 12.81
N PHE A 251 9.37 -16.70 12.93
CA PHE A 251 10.57 -16.91 12.12
C PHE A 251 11.76 -17.30 13.01
N SER A 252 11.64 -18.45 13.67
CA SER A 252 12.66 -19.00 14.57
C SER A 252 13.97 -19.33 13.85
N CYS A 253 15.13 -19.09 14.48
CA CYS A 253 16.46 -19.26 13.88
C CYS A 253 16.73 -20.65 13.26
N LYS A 254 16.14 -21.74 13.78
CA LYS A 254 16.20 -23.09 13.16
C LYS A 254 15.67 -23.16 11.71
N ASN A 255 14.83 -22.21 11.33
CA ASN A 255 14.24 -22.09 9.99
C ASN A 255 15.02 -21.10 9.10
N LEU A 256 15.98 -20.35 9.64
CA LEU A 256 16.89 -19.50 8.85
C LEU A 256 17.73 -20.39 7.92
N LYS A 257 17.99 -19.91 6.70
CA LYS A 257 18.77 -20.63 5.68
C LYS A 257 19.96 -19.83 5.18
N LYS A 258 19.79 -18.52 5.01
CA LYS A 258 20.88 -17.60 4.68
C LYS A 258 20.61 -16.24 5.31
N HIS A 259 21.67 -15.52 5.66
CA HIS A 259 21.63 -14.15 6.13
C HIS A 259 22.87 -13.41 5.63
N GLU A 260 22.67 -12.35 4.86
CA GLU A 260 23.72 -11.47 4.32
C GLU A 260 23.31 -10.03 4.63
N GLY A 261 24.18 -9.24 5.28
CA GLY A 261 23.94 -7.83 5.56
C GLY A 261 22.63 -7.53 6.31
N ASN A 262 21.58 -7.16 5.56
CA ASN A 262 20.23 -6.90 6.06
C ASN A 262 19.14 -7.82 5.43
N ALA A 263 19.53 -8.84 4.66
CA ALA A 263 18.65 -9.80 4.00
C ALA A 263 18.62 -11.13 4.76
N TRP A 264 17.47 -11.45 5.37
CA TRP A 264 17.26 -12.65 6.19
C TRP A 264 16.34 -13.64 5.48
N LEU A 265 16.84 -14.81 5.08
CA LEU A 265 16.06 -15.81 4.34
C LEU A 265 15.68 -17.00 5.20
N TYR A 266 14.38 -17.20 5.41
CA TYR A 266 13.78 -18.30 6.16
C TYR A 266 13.07 -19.30 5.25
N ARG A 267 13.12 -20.58 5.64
CA ARG A 267 12.24 -21.64 5.14
C ARG A 267 11.34 -22.12 6.30
N PRO A 268 10.22 -21.43 6.59
CA PRO A 268 9.33 -21.82 7.67
C PRO A 268 8.67 -23.18 7.43
N ASP A 269 8.43 -23.91 8.53
CA ASP A 269 7.51 -25.05 8.55
C ASP A 269 6.07 -24.52 8.42
N SER A 270 5.44 -24.78 7.27
CA SER A 270 4.09 -24.29 6.97
C SER A 270 3.00 -24.90 7.87
N LYS A 271 3.20 -26.10 8.43
CA LYS A 271 2.26 -26.71 9.38
C LYS A 271 2.39 -26.02 10.73
N ALA A 272 3.60 -25.91 11.27
CA ALA A 272 3.83 -25.22 12.55
C ALA A 272 3.43 -23.74 12.49
N LEU A 273 3.69 -23.06 11.37
CA LEU A 273 3.30 -21.66 11.16
C LEU A 273 1.77 -21.52 11.05
N LYS A 274 1.08 -22.46 10.40
CA LYS A 274 -0.39 -22.48 10.32
C LYS A 274 -1.05 -22.62 11.70
N GLU A 275 -0.52 -23.46 12.58
CA GLU A 275 -1.06 -23.57 13.95
C GLU A 275 -0.80 -22.31 14.77
N LYS A 276 0.34 -21.62 14.58
CA LYS A 276 0.58 -20.32 15.23
C LYS A 276 -0.36 -19.22 14.73
N LEU A 277 -0.73 -19.23 13.45
CA LEU A 277 -1.69 -18.30 12.85
C LEU A 277 -3.16 -18.59 13.21
N ARG A 278 -3.44 -19.62 14.02
CA ARG A 278 -4.76 -19.89 14.61
C ARG A 278 -4.92 -19.30 16.01
N LEU A 279 -3.83 -18.83 16.62
CA LEU A 279 -3.85 -18.15 17.92
C LEU A 279 -4.20 -16.66 17.71
N PRO A 280 -4.76 -15.98 18.73
CA PRO A 280 -4.90 -14.53 18.71
C PRO A 280 -3.57 -13.81 18.45
N ILE A 281 -3.66 -12.63 17.84
CA ILE A 281 -2.49 -11.83 17.41
C ILE A 281 -1.75 -11.13 18.57
N GLY A 282 -2.32 -11.16 19.77
CA GLY A 282 -1.76 -10.62 21.01
C GLY A 282 -2.55 -11.07 22.25
N SER A 283 -2.23 -10.54 23.42
CA SER A 283 -2.86 -10.92 24.70
C SER A 283 -4.21 -10.25 24.98
N CYS A 284 -4.75 -9.49 24.03
CA CYS A 284 -6.11 -8.92 24.09
C CYS A 284 -7.25 -9.95 24.01
N GLU A 285 -6.97 -11.24 23.76
CA GLU A 285 -7.98 -12.28 23.53
C GLU A 285 -7.46 -13.65 23.98
N LEU A 286 -8.33 -14.46 24.59
CA LEU A 286 -7.98 -15.78 25.10
C LEU A 286 -7.81 -16.80 23.96
N ALA A 287 -6.67 -17.49 23.93
CA ALA A 287 -6.41 -18.55 22.93
C ALA A 287 -7.37 -19.76 23.02
N VAL A 288 -8.09 -19.92 24.14
CA VAL A 288 -9.19 -20.89 24.31
C VAL A 288 -10.31 -20.24 25.14
N PRO A 289 -11.28 -19.56 24.50
CA PRO A 289 -12.38 -18.90 25.20
C PRO A 289 -13.20 -19.87 26.07
N LEU A 290 -13.60 -19.43 27.26
CA LEU A 290 -14.30 -20.26 28.25
C LEU A 290 -15.66 -20.71 27.74
N LYS A 291 -16.40 -19.81 27.05
CA LYS A 291 -17.69 -20.13 26.42
C LYS A 291 -17.60 -21.22 25.33
N ALA A 292 -16.41 -21.53 24.81
CA ALA A 292 -16.21 -22.68 23.92
C ALA A 292 -16.21 -24.04 24.67
N LYS A 293 -15.77 -24.07 25.92
CA LYS A 293 -15.69 -25.30 26.75
C LYS A 293 -17.08 -25.87 27.07
N CYS A 294 -18.06 -25.00 27.34
CA CYS A 294 -19.43 -25.42 27.69
C CYS A 294 -20.16 -26.18 26.56
N LYS A 295 -19.75 -26.06 25.29
CA LYS A 295 -20.34 -26.81 24.17
C LYS A 295 -19.84 -28.26 24.03
N LEU A 296 -18.83 -28.67 24.81
CA LEU A 296 -18.22 -30.00 24.71
C LEU A 296 -18.73 -31.02 25.75
N ILE A 297 -19.61 -30.62 26.67
CA ILE A 297 -20.18 -31.52 27.70
C ILE A 297 -21.71 -31.52 27.61
N THR A 298 -22.24 -32.22 26.61
CA THR A 298 -23.64 -32.67 26.57
C THR A 298 -23.71 -34.03 25.91
N ILE A 299 -23.11 -35.03 26.57
CA ILE A 299 -23.31 -36.44 26.21
C ILE A 299 -24.66 -36.86 26.79
N SER A 300 -25.66 -37.06 25.93
CA SER A 300 -27.00 -37.46 26.33
C SER A 300 -26.99 -38.85 26.96
N ALA A 301 -27.13 -38.92 28.29
CA ALA A 301 -27.25 -40.18 29.03
C ALA A 301 -28.65 -40.80 28.82
N VAL A 302 -28.85 -41.45 27.67
CA VAL A 302 -30.09 -42.20 27.38
C VAL A 302 -30.09 -43.51 28.18
N PHE A 303 -30.62 -43.45 29.39
CA PHE A 303 -30.95 -44.65 30.17
C PHE A 303 -32.19 -45.33 29.58
N ASN A 304 -31.96 -46.32 28.71
CA ASN A 304 -33.01 -47.28 28.36
C ASN A 304 -33.24 -48.22 29.55
N VAL A 305 -34.34 -48.01 30.28
CA VAL A 305 -34.87 -48.98 31.24
C VAL A 305 -35.89 -49.85 30.51
N SER A 306 -35.51 -51.08 30.21
CA SER A 306 -36.45 -52.13 29.81
C SER A 306 -36.88 -52.91 31.06
N ALA A 307 -38.18 -53.12 31.20
CA ALA A 307 -38.80 -53.97 32.21
C ALA A 307 -39.11 -55.37 31.64
#